data_AF-A0A0N1PDG0-F1
#
_entry.id   AF-A0A0N1PDG0-F1
#
_cell.length_a   1.000
_cell.length_b   1.000
_cell.length_c   1.000
_cell.angle_alpha   90.00
_cell.angle_beta   90.00
_cell.angle_gamma   90.00
#
_symmetry.space_group_name_H-M   'P 1'
#
loop_
_entity.id
_entity.type
_entity.pdbx_description
1 polymer ?
#
loop_
_entity_poly.entity_id
_entity_poly.type
_entity_poly.pdbx_seq_one_letter_code
_entity_poly.pdbx_strand_id
1 'polypeptide(L)'
;MADEPHYTYPTRRAHAMDLGSSLNPDDQSHGAWESCTSDVHQMSPTQQEVKHIVPQVKQFGTGLGIHGSANDLTAHDAERADTNVEGGKEGVTEFDLVAYSKEDHTQTLQKSIMSRMFSAFDVTQLGYLDSEKLREFCVYVGRNMTQEQSDKMLGELKGIDGHITFDVFWNWWVTHPDSKMTKETFSLVSAHFSVPYHQQQLKIKEEGEIFTPSYRVKYFFKDLETGYRRQVSPWHDVPLYVRDPVRTKPEHIRANRYNFICEIPKWTRAKFEIATGEPFNPIKQDIKNGLPRFYKHGDMMWNYGAFPQTWESTEVIFEDGVNGDNDPIDGVEIGMRQLRVGEIHPVKVLGVLGMIDDGQMDWKVICMSVNDPVARFIKDIEDVPKFLPGCLDALREWFRVYKICQGGVENKFAFNGEFKDKTYAMKVVDESHYMWENLRKIKGKVKV
;
A
#
# COMPACT_ATOMS: atom_id res chain seq x y z
N MET A 1 30.80 46.78 11.71
CA MET A 1 29.75 47.69 12.18
C MET A 1 29.03 48.26 10.97
N ALA A 2 27.94 47.61 10.59
CA ALA A 2 26.81 48.10 9.80
C ALA A 2 25.87 46.90 9.66
N ASP A 3 24.67 47.04 10.22
CA ASP A 3 23.73 45.98 10.57
C ASP A 3 22.97 45.41 9.35
N GLU A 4 22.87 44.07 9.28
CA GLU A 4 21.94 43.34 8.42
C GLU A 4 20.59 43.15 9.13
N PRO A 5 19.44 43.29 8.44
CA PRO A 5 18.16 42.89 9.00
C PRO A 5 17.91 41.39 8.76
N HIS A 6 18.11 40.59 9.81
CA HIS A 6 17.61 39.22 9.90
C HIS A 6 16.07 39.21 9.91
N TYR A 7 15.45 38.67 8.85
CA TYR A 7 14.04 38.29 8.89
C TYR A 7 13.88 36.90 9.52
N THR A 8 13.56 36.85 10.80
CA THR A 8 13.16 35.64 11.53
C THR A 8 11.64 35.48 11.50
N TYR A 9 11.15 34.31 11.05
CA TYR A 9 9.73 33.94 11.11
C TYR A 9 9.24 33.79 12.57
N PRO A 10 8.03 34.26 12.91
CA PRO A 10 7.47 34.08 14.26
C PRO A 10 6.91 32.66 14.47
N THR A 11 7.49 31.94 15.43
CA THR A 11 6.91 30.73 16.04
C THR A 11 5.61 31.06 16.78
N ARG A 12 4.47 30.51 16.34
CA ARG A 12 3.24 30.49 17.16
C ARG A 12 3.18 29.22 18.00
N ARG A 13 3.21 29.42 19.33
CA ARG A 13 2.82 28.43 20.34
C ARG A 13 1.32 28.16 20.24
N ALA A 14 0.93 26.88 20.20
CA ALA A 14 -0.44 26.44 20.35
C ALA A 14 -0.88 26.61 21.82
N HIS A 15 -2.02 27.26 22.04
CA HIS A 15 -2.69 27.27 23.33
C HIS A 15 -3.50 25.98 23.48
N ALA A 16 -3.12 25.15 24.45
CA ALA A 16 -3.98 24.13 25.01
C ALA A 16 -5.03 24.84 25.89
N MET A 17 -6.31 24.63 25.63
CA MET A 17 -7.35 24.87 26.62
C MET A 17 -7.83 23.52 27.14
N ASP A 18 -7.55 23.36 28.42
CA ASP A 18 -7.94 22.34 29.35
C ASP A 18 -9.41 22.56 29.72
N LEU A 19 -10.25 21.53 29.60
CA LEU A 19 -11.58 21.49 30.19
C LEU A 19 -11.73 20.16 30.93
N GLY A 20 -11.14 20.13 32.11
CA GLY A 20 -11.43 19.15 33.15
C GLY A 20 -12.81 19.36 33.78
N SER A 21 -13.55 18.24 33.85
CA SER A 21 -14.34 17.75 34.98
C SER A 21 -14.95 18.75 35.98
N SER A 22 -16.29 18.74 36.10
CA SER A 22 -16.91 18.70 37.44
C SER A 22 -18.22 17.91 37.41
N LEU A 23 -18.25 16.81 38.15
CA LEU A 23 -19.45 16.15 38.63
C LEU A 23 -20.02 16.96 39.80
N ASN A 24 -21.33 17.22 39.82
CA ASN A 24 -22.15 16.94 41.01
C ASN A 24 -23.65 16.90 40.67
N PRO A 25 -24.46 16.13 41.44
CA PRO A 25 -25.86 15.81 41.17
C PRO A 25 -26.84 16.69 41.97
N ASP A 26 -28.13 16.43 41.75
CA ASP A 26 -29.34 16.93 42.43
C ASP A 26 -29.94 18.23 41.89
N ASP A 27 -31.03 18.10 41.11
CA ASP A 27 -32.36 18.51 41.59
C ASP A 27 -33.49 17.94 40.70
N GLN A 28 -34.59 17.56 41.36
CA GLN A 28 -35.76 16.90 40.79
C GLN A 28 -36.73 17.92 40.15
N SER A 29 -37.28 17.62 38.97
CA SER A 29 -38.68 17.99 38.69
C SER A 29 -39.29 17.11 37.61
N HIS A 30 -40.44 16.54 37.97
CA HIS A 30 -41.33 15.72 37.15
C HIS A 30 -41.99 16.55 36.04
N GLY A 31 -42.13 15.95 34.85
CA GLY A 31 -42.99 16.47 33.79
C GLY A 31 -43.28 15.39 32.74
N ALA A 32 -44.49 14.86 32.77
CA ALA A 32 -45.01 13.77 31.95
C ALA A 32 -44.96 14.09 30.44
N TRP A 33 -44.64 13.08 29.63
CA TRP A 33 -44.82 13.11 28.18
C TRP A 33 -45.92 12.11 27.81
N GLU A 34 -47.11 12.65 27.52
CA GLU A 34 -48.18 11.93 26.85
C GLU A 34 -47.84 11.71 25.38
N SER A 35 -48.20 10.54 24.87
CA SER A 35 -48.01 10.11 23.50
C SER A 35 -48.95 10.81 22.52
N CYS A 36 -48.49 11.05 21.30
CA CYS A 36 -49.37 11.01 20.15
C CYS A 36 -48.65 10.37 18.94
N THR A 37 -49.38 9.49 18.29
CA THR A 37 -48.95 8.48 17.33
C THR A 37 -48.90 9.00 15.89
N SER A 38 -48.08 8.28 15.11
CA SER A 38 -48.18 8.02 13.67
C SER A 38 -48.15 9.19 12.69
N ASP A 39 -47.04 9.29 11.95
CA ASP A 39 -47.12 9.35 10.49
C ASP A 39 -45.92 8.62 9.86
N VAL A 40 -46.25 7.70 8.96
CA VAL A 40 -45.35 6.75 8.30
C VAL A 40 -44.78 7.41 7.05
N HIS A 41 -43.49 7.73 7.04
CA HIS A 41 -42.73 7.92 5.82
C HIS A 41 -41.48 7.04 5.81
N GLN A 42 -41.35 6.31 4.71
CA GLN A 42 -40.47 5.19 4.47
C GLN A 42 -39.00 5.51 4.76
N MET A 43 -38.41 4.79 5.71
CA MET A 43 -36.97 4.65 5.81
C MET A 43 -36.46 3.65 4.76
N SER A 44 -35.25 3.90 4.26
CA SER A 44 -34.54 3.09 3.27
C SER A 44 -34.40 1.63 3.69
N PRO A 45 -34.40 0.66 2.75
CA PRO A 45 -34.16 -0.73 3.07
C PRO A 45 -32.66 -0.95 3.31
N THR A 46 -32.23 -0.82 4.56
CA THR A 46 -30.91 -1.28 4.96
C THR A 46 -31.04 -2.19 6.18
N GLN A 47 -30.46 -3.38 6.03
CA GLN A 47 -30.30 -4.45 7.01
C GLN A 47 -31.50 -5.40 7.19
N GLN A 48 -31.85 -6.15 6.13
CA GLN A 48 -32.05 -7.57 6.38
C GLN A 48 -30.70 -8.12 6.87
N GLU A 49 -30.60 -8.43 8.16
CA GLU A 49 -29.55 -9.33 8.66
C GLU A 49 -29.64 -10.62 7.84
N VAL A 50 -28.76 -10.74 6.85
CA VAL A 50 -28.44 -12.05 6.32
C VAL A 50 -27.79 -12.78 7.49
N LYS A 51 -28.57 -13.58 8.22
CA LYS A 51 -28.05 -14.62 9.11
C LYS A 51 -27.28 -15.60 8.23
N HIS A 52 -26.05 -15.24 7.88
CA HIS A 52 -25.10 -16.20 7.39
C HIS A 52 -24.91 -17.19 8.53
N ILE A 53 -25.51 -18.37 8.40
CA ILE A 53 -25.18 -19.51 9.23
C ILE A 53 -23.74 -19.84 8.88
N VAL A 54 -22.81 -19.34 9.69
CA VAL A 54 -21.41 -19.72 9.60
C VAL A 54 -21.35 -21.20 9.98
N PRO A 55 -20.80 -22.09 9.14
CA PRO A 55 -20.62 -23.49 9.51
C PRO A 55 -19.83 -23.54 10.82
N GLN A 56 -20.45 -24.05 11.89
CA GLN A 56 -19.75 -24.18 13.16
C GLN A 56 -18.75 -25.33 13.07
N VAL A 57 -17.48 -25.03 13.33
CA VAL A 57 -16.45 -26.05 13.52
C VAL A 57 -16.73 -26.73 14.85
N LYS A 58 -17.26 -27.95 14.80
CA LYS A 58 -17.68 -28.68 16.01
C LYS A 58 -16.52 -29.45 16.67
N GLN A 59 -15.52 -29.87 15.90
CA GLN A 59 -14.43 -30.75 16.34
C GLN A 59 -13.10 -30.39 15.65
N PHE A 60 -11.97 -30.80 16.23
CA PHE A 60 -10.68 -30.69 15.55
C PHE A 60 -10.63 -31.64 14.35
N GLY A 61 -10.54 -31.06 13.16
CA GLY A 61 -10.24 -31.80 11.95
C GLY A 61 -8.80 -32.31 11.94
N THR A 62 -8.56 -33.39 11.20
CA THR A 62 -7.24 -34.01 11.03
C THR A 62 -6.38 -33.32 9.98
N GLY A 63 -6.87 -32.23 9.35
CA GLY A 63 -6.15 -31.50 8.30
C GLY A 63 -5.84 -32.29 7.01
N LEU A 64 -6.23 -33.57 6.95
CA LEU A 64 -6.07 -34.47 5.81
C LEU A 64 -7.42 -34.62 5.11
N GLY A 65 -7.45 -34.41 3.80
CA GLY A 65 -8.61 -34.75 2.99
C GLY A 65 -8.74 -36.28 2.91
N ILE A 66 -9.94 -36.81 3.22
CA ILE A 66 -10.26 -38.21 2.91
C ILE A 66 -10.21 -38.33 1.39
N HIS A 67 -9.11 -38.84 0.84
CA HIS A 67 -8.98 -39.05 -0.59
C HIS A 67 -9.89 -40.20 -1.02
N GLY A 68 -11.11 -39.86 -1.42
CA GLY A 68 -12.09 -40.75 -2.01
C GLY A 68 -13.48 -40.12 -2.00
N SER A 69 -13.91 -39.57 -3.15
CA SER A 69 -15.27 -39.08 -3.40
C SER A 69 -15.80 -38.04 -2.39
N ALA A 70 -15.83 -36.77 -2.81
CA ALA A 70 -16.54 -35.70 -2.12
C ALA A 70 -18.09 -35.87 -2.13
N ASN A 71 -18.61 -37.11 -2.25
CA ASN A 71 -20.04 -37.38 -2.31
C ASN A 71 -20.53 -38.59 -1.49
N ASP A 72 -19.72 -39.32 -0.71
CA ASP A 72 -20.23 -40.56 -0.07
C ASP A 72 -19.99 -40.80 1.43
N LEU A 73 -19.45 -39.84 2.20
CA LEU A 73 -19.38 -40.00 3.68
C LEU A 73 -19.82 -38.78 4.50
N THR A 74 -20.31 -37.71 3.88
CA THR A 74 -20.75 -36.50 4.60
C THR A 74 -22.14 -36.59 5.24
N ALA A 75 -22.75 -37.78 5.31
CA ALA A 75 -24.09 -37.95 5.90
C ALA A 75 -24.22 -39.06 6.95
N HIS A 76 -23.28 -40.02 7.07
CA HIS A 76 -23.48 -41.17 7.96
C HIS A 76 -22.55 -41.28 9.17
N ASP A 77 -21.41 -40.58 9.19
CA ASP A 77 -20.48 -40.62 10.34
C ASP A 77 -20.55 -39.38 11.24
N ALA A 78 -21.27 -38.33 10.82
CA ALA A 78 -21.57 -37.18 11.68
C ALA A 78 -22.60 -37.51 12.77
N GLU A 79 -23.32 -38.64 12.66
CA GLU A 79 -24.30 -39.12 13.66
C GLU A 79 -23.75 -40.19 14.62
N ARG A 80 -22.49 -40.64 14.47
CA ARG A 80 -21.92 -41.71 15.30
C ARG A 80 -20.72 -41.34 16.16
N ALA A 81 -20.28 -40.08 16.15
CA ALA A 81 -19.37 -39.60 17.17
C ALA A 81 -20.19 -39.19 18.41
N ASP A 82 -20.35 -40.16 19.30
CA ASP A 82 -20.90 -40.02 20.65
C ASP A 82 -20.43 -38.69 21.29
N THR A 83 -21.34 -37.74 21.44
CA THR A 83 -21.06 -36.38 21.97
C THR A 83 -21.03 -36.37 23.50
N ASN A 84 -20.75 -37.52 24.13
CA ASN A 84 -20.48 -37.59 25.56
C ASN A 84 -18.98 -37.48 25.80
N VAL A 85 -18.47 -36.25 25.72
CA VAL A 85 -17.26 -35.90 26.47
C VAL A 85 -17.69 -35.79 27.94
N GLU A 86 -17.36 -36.80 28.75
CA GLU A 86 -17.48 -36.70 30.21
C GLU A 86 -16.74 -35.43 30.68
N GLY A 87 -17.51 -34.43 31.11
CA GLY A 87 -17.02 -33.15 31.61
C GLY A 87 -17.42 -31.90 30.79
N GLY A 88 -18.04 -32.05 29.62
CA GLY A 88 -18.51 -30.92 28.81
C GLY A 88 -19.80 -30.30 29.37
N LYS A 89 -19.79 -29.00 29.68
CA LYS A 89 -21.04 -28.24 29.86
C LYS A 89 -21.88 -28.35 28.60
N GLU A 90 -23.17 -28.68 28.72
CA GLU A 90 -24.10 -28.79 27.59
C GLU A 90 -23.96 -27.58 26.64
N GLY A 91 -23.70 -27.84 25.37
CA GLY A 91 -23.68 -26.83 24.30
C GLY A 91 -22.32 -26.23 23.91
N VAL A 92 -21.18 -26.70 24.46
CA VAL A 92 -19.84 -26.23 24.06
C VAL A 92 -19.17 -27.23 23.10
N THR A 93 -18.65 -26.74 21.97
CA THR A 93 -17.95 -27.59 20.99
C THR A 93 -16.54 -27.95 21.46
N GLU A 94 -15.94 -29.00 20.88
CA GLU A 94 -14.54 -29.35 21.19
C GLU A 94 -13.59 -28.21 20.78
N PHE A 95 -13.84 -27.55 19.64
CA PHE A 95 -13.05 -26.39 19.22
C PHE A 95 -13.11 -25.26 20.25
N ASP A 96 -14.31 -24.94 20.75
CA ASP A 96 -14.50 -23.88 21.74
C ASP A 96 -13.87 -24.24 23.10
N LEU A 97 -13.92 -25.51 23.50
CA LEU A 97 -13.25 -25.99 24.70
C LEU A 97 -11.73 -25.81 24.59
N VAL A 98 -11.12 -26.19 23.48
CA VAL A 98 -9.66 -26.04 23.28
C VAL A 98 -9.24 -24.58 23.17
N ALA A 99 -10.01 -23.76 22.44
CA ALA A 99 -9.62 -22.39 22.16
C ALA A 99 -9.86 -21.44 23.35
N TYR A 100 -10.89 -21.68 24.16
CA TYR A 100 -11.39 -20.71 25.13
C TYR A 100 -11.47 -21.22 26.58
N SER A 101 -11.27 -22.52 26.84
CA SER A 101 -11.18 -23.03 28.21
C SER A 101 -9.96 -22.44 28.93
N LYS A 102 -10.13 -22.17 30.23
CA LYS A 102 -9.01 -21.79 31.12
C LYS A 102 -8.21 -22.99 31.60
N GLU A 103 -8.77 -24.19 31.49
CA GLU A 103 -8.14 -25.43 31.91
C GLU A 103 -7.42 -26.08 30.73
N ASP A 104 -6.23 -26.60 30.98
CA ASP A 104 -5.53 -27.44 30.02
C ASP A 104 -6.33 -28.70 29.72
N HIS A 105 -6.09 -29.25 28.55
CA HIS A 105 -6.88 -30.35 28.03
C HIS A 105 -6.61 -31.59 28.87
N THR A 106 -7.66 -32.33 29.19
CA THR A 106 -7.50 -33.62 29.85
C THR A 106 -6.70 -34.56 28.94
N GLN A 107 -5.88 -35.42 29.54
CA GLN A 107 -5.13 -36.44 28.81
C GLN A 107 -6.06 -37.34 27.97
N THR A 108 -7.31 -37.54 28.43
CA THR A 108 -8.36 -38.26 27.71
C THR A 108 -8.76 -37.55 26.41
N LEU A 109 -8.95 -36.22 26.45
CA LEU A 109 -9.25 -35.43 25.26
C LEU A 109 -8.07 -35.43 24.29
N GLN A 110 -6.84 -35.29 24.78
CA GLN A 110 -5.63 -35.39 23.97
C GLN A 110 -5.49 -36.78 23.32
N LYS A 111 -5.78 -37.87 24.05
CA LYS A 111 -5.77 -39.23 23.51
C LYS A 111 -6.81 -39.39 22.40
N SER A 112 -8.02 -38.86 22.59
CA SER A 112 -9.08 -38.91 21.57
C SER A 112 -8.69 -38.18 20.29
N ILE A 113 -8.15 -36.95 20.41
CA ILE A 113 -7.66 -36.17 19.26
C ILE A 113 -6.52 -36.91 18.56
N MET A 114 -5.53 -37.39 19.31
CA MET A 114 -4.37 -38.11 18.75
C MET A 114 -4.78 -39.41 18.06
N SER A 115 -5.78 -40.12 18.58
CA SER A 115 -6.33 -41.33 17.97
C SER A 115 -6.96 -41.03 16.61
N ARG A 116 -7.74 -39.95 16.51
CA ARG A 116 -8.34 -39.54 15.24
C ARG A 116 -7.27 -39.17 14.21
N MET A 117 -6.21 -38.48 14.64
CA MET A 117 -5.09 -38.15 13.75
C MET A 117 -4.34 -39.41 13.32
N PHE A 118 -4.10 -40.37 14.22
CA PHE A 118 -3.44 -41.64 13.91
C PHE A 118 -4.23 -42.46 12.88
N SER A 119 -5.55 -42.59 13.08
CA SER A 119 -6.43 -43.29 12.13
C SER A 119 -6.48 -42.62 10.76
N ALA A 120 -6.30 -41.30 10.67
CA ALA A 120 -6.24 -40.61 9.38
C ALA A 120 -4.99 -40.95 8.56
N PHE A 121 -3.91 -41.38 9.22
CA PHE A 121 -2.70 -41.89 8.55
C PHE A 121 -2.83 -43.38 8.18
N ASP A 122 -3.72 -44.13 8.83
CA ASP A 122 -4.08 -45.51 8.48
C ASP A 122 -5.18 -45.53 7.41
N VAL A 123 -4.82 -45.08 6.21
CA VAL A 123 -5.74 -44.96 5.06
C VAL A 123 -6.39 -46.30 4.68
N THR A 124 -5.67 -47.39 4.92
CA THR A 124 -6.10 -48.77 4.65
C THR A 124 -6.91 -49.40 5.79
N GLN A 125 -7.09 -48.70 6.91
CA GLN A 125 -7.84 -49.15 8.09
C GLN A 125 -7.34 -50.50 8.63
N LEU A 126 -6.02 -50.70 8.64
CA LEU A 126 -5.38 -51.94 9.11
C LEU A 126 -5.30 -52.02 10.64
N GLY A 127 -5.52 -50.91 11.34
CA GLY A 127 -5.43 -50.77 12.80
C GLY A 127 -4.00 -50.49 13.31
N TYR A 128 -3.05 -50.27 12.40
CA TYR A 128 -1.65 -49.98 12.72
C TYR A 128 -1.00 -49.09 11.67
N LEU A 129 0.13 -48.48 12.03
CA LEU A 129 1.02 -47.80 11.09
C LEU A 129 2.32 -48.57 10.96
N ASP A 130 2.88 -48.57 9.75
CA ASP A 130 4.24 -49.03 9.53
C ASP A 130 5.27 -47.99 10.02
N SER A 131 6.55 -48.37 9.95
CA SER A 131 7.64 -47.51 10.43
C SER A 131 7.84 -46.23 9.62
N GLU A 132 7.40 -46.17 8.36
CA GLU A 132 7.53 -45.01 7.49
C GLU A 132 6.40 -44.01 7.77
N LYS A 133 5.15 -44.50 7.77
CA LYS A 133 3.95 -43.74 8.09
C LYS A 133 3.98 -43.19 9.51
N LEU A 134 4.57 -43.92 10.45
CA LEU A 134 4.72 -43.42 11.82
C LEU A 134 5.71 -42.24 11.91
N ARG A 135 6.77 -42.23 11.10
CA ARG A 135 7.69 -41.07 11.04
C ARG A 135 6.98 -39.84 10.48
N GLU A 136 6.24 -40.01 9.38
CA GLU A 136 5.42 -38.94 8.79
C GLU A 136 4.41 -38.41 9.81
N PHE A 137 3.74 -39.29 10.54
CA PHE A 137 2.80 -38.95 11.59
C PHE A 137 3.44 -38.12 12.71
N CYS A 138 4.61 -38.53 13.21
CA CYS A 138 5.32 -37.79 14.26
C CYS A 138 5.70 -36.37 13.82
N VAL A 139 6.17 -36.20 12.58
CA VAL A 139 6.44 -34.89 11.98
C VAL A 139 5.15 -34.06 11.89
N TYR A 140 4.04 -34.69 11.46
CA TYR A 140 2.74 -34.04 11.32
C TYR A 140 2.21 -33.51 12.65
N VAL A 141 2.31 -34.28 13.74
CA VAL A 141 1.88 -33.85 15.08
C VAL A 141 2.90 -32.92 15.79
N GLY A 142 3.92 -32.45 15.05
CA GLY A 142 4.85 -31.42 15.49
C GLY A 142 6.14 -31.91 16.15
N ARG A 143 6.38 -33.23 16.21
CA ARG A 143 7.59 -33.83 16.77
C ARG A 143 8.61 -34.12 15.68
N ASN A 144 9.41 -33.12 15.34
CA ASN A 144 10.53 -33.27 14.41
C ASN A 144 11.69 -33.99 15.08
N MET A 145 11.85 -35.26 14.77
CA MET A 145 12.94 -36.10 15.25
C MET A 145 14.08 -36.15 14.22
N THR A 146 15.32 -36.20 14.71
CA THR A 146 16.45 -36.63 13.88
C THR A 146 16.28 -38.09 13.44
N GLN A 147 17.06 -38.51 12.46
CA GLN A 147 17.07 -39.91 12.03
C GLN A 147 17.38 -40.86 13.20
N GLU A 148 18.38 -40.53 14.02
CA GLU A 148 18.77 -41.33 15.20
C GLU A 148 17.66 -41.41 16.26
N GLN A 149 16.97 -40.30 16.53
CA GLN A 149 15.84 -40.29 17.47
C GLN A 149 14.65 -41.09 16.93
N SER A 150 14.40 -41.02 15.63
CA SER A 150 13.35 -41.80 14.95
C SER A 150 13.67 -43.30 14.97
N ASP A 151 14.92 -43.67 14.72
CA ASP A 151 15.38 -45.06 14.77
C ASP A 151 15.33 -45.61 16.20
N LYS A 152 15.65 -44.80 17.21
CA LYS A 152 15.49 -45.15 18.62
C LYS A 152 14.03 -45.37 18.99
N MET A 153 13.14 -44.45 18.61
CA MET A 153 11.69 -44.60 18.82
C MET A 153 11.19 -45.91 18.19
N LEU A 154 11.52 -46.18 16.93
CA LEU A 154 11.10 -47.40 16.25
C LEU A 154 11.70 -48.65 16.91
N GLY A 155 12.92 -48.58 17.43
CA GLY A 155 13.52 -49.65 18.22
C GLY A 155 12.75 -49.96 19.51
N GLU A 156 12.24 -48.93 20.19
CA GLU A 156 11.43 -49.05 21.41
C GLU A 156 9.98 -49.52 21.13
N LEU A 157 9.43 -49.17 19.96
CA LEU A 157 8.06 -49.51 19.55
C LEU A 157 7.93 -50.87 18.83
N LYS A 158 9.04 -51.47 18.39
CA LYS A 158 9.03 -52.73 17.63
C LYS A 158 8.51 -53.89 18.49
N GLY A 159 7.27 -54.29 18.25
CA GLY A 159 6.78 -55.65 18.50
C GLY A 159 7.33 -56.65 17.47
N ILE A 160 7.02 -57.94 17.67
CA ILE A 160 7.56 -59.09 16.91
C ILE A 160 7.28 -58.98 15.38
N ASP A 161 6.23 -58.25 14.98
CA ASP A 161 5.73 -58.23 13.59
C ASP A 161 5.89 -56.87 12.86
N GLY A 162 6.49 -55.85 13.50
CA GLY A 162 6.74 -54.54 12.87
C GLY A 162 5.52 -53.61 12.70
N HIS A 163 4.33 -54.05 13.10
CA HIS A 163 3.10 -53.25 13.14
C HIS A 163 2.98 -52.46 14.45
N ILE A 164 2.75 -51.15 14.38
CA ILE A 164 2.63 -50.28 15.56
C ILE A 164 1.18 -49.82 15.67
N THR A 165 0.46 -50.27 16.70
CA THR A 165 -0.92 -49.86 16.97
C THR A 165 -0.96 -48.53 17.72
N PHE A 166 -2.12 -47.86 17.71
CA PHE A 166 -2.29 -46.57 18.38
C PHE A 166 -1.97 -46.62 19.88
N ASP A 167 -2.41 -47.66 20.60
CA ASP A 167 -2.16 -47.74 22.05
C ASP A 167 -0.67 -47.92 22.38
N VAL A 168 0.07 -48.67 21.55
CA VAL A 168 1.52 -48.83 21.71
C VAL A 168 2.21 -47.48 21.47
N PHE A 169 1.82 -46.77 20.41
CA PHE A 169 2.31 -45.42 20.13
C PHE A 169 1.97 -44.41 21.24
N TRP A 170 0.72 -44.39 21.73
CA TRP A 170 0.25 -43.45 22.74
C TRP A 170 1.00 -43.62 24.07
N ASN A 171 1.24 -44.86 24.49
CA ASN A 171 2.02 -45.16 25.70
C ASN A 171 3.46 -44.66 25.57
N TRP A 172 4.08 -44.85 24.40
CA TRP A 172 5.40 -44.29 24.14
C TRP A 172 5.39 -42.76 24.13
N TRP A 173 4.40 -42.14 23.48
CA TRP A 173 4.26 -40.69 23.35
C TRP A 173 4.20 -40.00 24.71
N VAL A 174 3.40 -40.53 25.63
CA VAL A 174 3.24 -40.01 26.99
C VAL A 174 4.50 -40.22 27.85
N THR A 175 5.22 -41.34 27.66
CA THR A 175 6.43 -41.65 28.45
C THR A 175 7.69 -40.93 27.97
N HIS A 176 7.67 -40.39 26.76
CA HIS A 176 8.79 -39.66 26.15
C HIS A 176 8.40 -38.21 25.81
N PRO A 177 8.13 -37.34 26.81
CA PRO A 177 7.76 -35.95 26.55
C PRO A 177 8.92 -35.20 25.87
N ASP A 178 8.61 -34.46 24.81
CA ASP A 178 9.56 -33.57 24.16
C ASP A 178 9.70 -32.26 24.98
N SER A 179 10.60 -32.29 25.96
CA SER A 179 10.77 -31.22 26.96
C SER A 179 11.67 -30.06 26.50
N LYS A 180 12.27 -30.15 25.31
CA LYS A 180 13.18 -29.12 24.79
C LYS A 180 12.41 -28.12 23.92
N MET A 181 11.93 -27.02 24.50
CA MET A 181 11.29 -25.92 23.76
C MET A 181 12.23 -25.22 22.75
N THR A 182 13.54 -25.37 22.88
CA THR A 182 14.53 -24.84 21.94
C THR A 182 14.95 -25.94 20.96
N LYS A 183 14.48 -25.83 19.70
CA LYS A 183 14.98 -26.66 18.59
C LYS A 183 16.51 -26.49 18.51
N GLU A 184 17.25 -27.59 18.61
CA GLU A 184 18.72 -27.61 18.47
C GLU A 184 19.18 -27.28 17.04
N THR A 185 18.24 -27.33 16.07
CA THR A 185 18.49 -27.09 14.65
C THR A 185 17.51 -26.06 14.07
N PHE A 186 18.00 -25.22 13.17
CA PHE A 186 17.22 -24.25 12.41
C PHE A 186 17.29 -24.56 10.92
N SER A 187 16.16 -24.47 10.22
CA SER A 187 16.16 -24.55 8.76
C SER A 187 16.85 -23.31 8.19
N LEU A 188 17.92 -23.53 7.42
CA LEU A 188 18.62 -22.48 6.66
C LEU A 188 18.14 -22.41 5.20
N VAL A 189 17.04 -23.07 4.85
CA VAL A 189 16.49 -23.05 3.49
C VAL A 189 16.10 -21.60 3.15
N SER A 190 16.75 -21.06 2.12
CA SER A 190 16.44 -19.74 1.58
C SER A 190 16.53 -19.76 0.07
N ALA A 191 15.80 -18.86 -0.60
CA ALA A 191 15.91 -18.70 -2.05
C ALA A 191 17.26 -18.09 -2.49
N HIS A 192 18.07 -17.58 -1.56
CA HIS A 192 19.36 -16.93 -1.83
C HIS A 192 19.31 -15.90 -2.98
N PHE A 193 18.37 -14.95 -2.92
CA PHE A 193 18.24 -13.89 -3.92
C PHE A 193 19.28 -12.78 -3.69
N SER A 194 20.44 -12.88 -4.34
CA SER A 194 21.49 -11.86 -4.29
C SER A 194 21.26 -10.78 -5.36
N VAL A 195 20.70 -9.65 -4.95
CA VAL A 195 20.53 -8.44 -5.79
C VAL A 195 21.20 -7.23 -5.12
N PRO A 196 22.54 -7.17 -5.09
CA PRO A 196 23.23 -6.03 -4.48
C PRO A 196 22.93 -4.77 -5.29
N TYR A 197 22.55 -3.70 -4.60
CA TYR A 197 22.43 -2.36 -5.17
C TYR A 197 22.93 -1.36 -4.14
N HIS A 198 23.48 -0.24 -4.63
CA HIS A 198 23.90 0.86 -3.78
C HIS A 198 22.74 1.84 -3.60
N GLN A 199 22.31 2.07 -2.36
CA GLN A 199 21.25 3.02 -2.07
C GLN A 199 21.74 4.45 -2.32
N GLN A 200 20.98 5.19 -3.13
CA GLN A 200 21.29 6.58 -3.44
C GLN A 200 20.39 7.52 -2.62
N GLN A 201 21.00 8.45 -1.89
CA GLN A 201 20.29 9.52 -1.21
C GLN A 201 20.27 10.78 -2.08
N LEU A 202 19.07 11.23 -2.46
CA LEU A 202 18.88 12.49 -3.15
C LEU A 202 19.29 13.67 -2.25
N LYS A 203 20.10 14.58 -2.80
CA LYS A 203 20.49 15.84 -2.18
C LYS A 203 20.20 16.99 -3.13
N ILE A 204 19.65 18.06 -2.59
CA ILE A 204 19.26 19.27 -3.32
C ILE A 204 20.12 20.43 -2.81
N LYS A 205 20.58 21.30 -3.71
CA LYS A 205 21.35 22.50 -3.37
C LYS A 205 20.86 23.67 -4.21
N GLU A 206 20.43 24.74 -3.55
CA GLU A 206 20.17 26.03 -4.19
C GLU A 206 21.49 26.78 -4.43
N GLU A 207 21.58 27.49 -5.54
CA GLU A 207 22.73 28.29 -5.95
C GLU A 207 22.25 29.55 -6.66
N GLY A 208 22.97 30.66 -6.47
CA GLY A 208 22.55 31.98 -6.97
C GLY A 208 21.49 32.63 -6.09
N GLU A 209 20.96 33.74 -6.58
CA GLU A 209 20.00 34.58 -5.86
C GLU A 209 18.60 34.43 -6.47
N ILE A 210 17.60 34.08 -5.65
CA ILE A 210 16.19 33.99 -6.07
C ILE A 210 15.72 35.31 -6.69
N PHE A 211 14.85 35.26 -7.69
CA PHE A 211 14.41 36.39 -8.53
C PHE A 211 15.46 36.94 -9.49
N THR A 212 16.59 36.26 -9.65
CA THR A 212 17.63 36.61 -10.64
C THR A 212 17.90 35.47 -11.63
N PRO A 213 18.51 35.75 -12.80
CA PRO A 213 18.93 34.71 -13.74
C PRO A 213 19.92 33.69 -13.17
N SER A 214 20.58 33.98 -12.04
CA SER A 214 21.57 33.10 -11.42
C SER A 214 20.96 31.95 -10.62
N TYR A 215 19.69 32.05 -10.22
CA TYR A 215 19.05 31.06 -9.35
C TYR A 215 18.96 29.69 -10.03
N ARG A 216 19.50 28.66 -9.37
CA ARG A 216 19.43 27.26 -9.78
C ARG A 216 19.21 26.35 -8.59
N VAL A 217 18.40 25.30 -8.78
CA VAL A 217 18.32 24.16 -7.87
C VAL A 217 19.01 22.96 -8.52
N LYS A 218 20.14 22.56 -7.95
CA LYS A 218 20.97 21.45 -8.43
C LYS A 218 20.72 20.18 -7.62
N TYR A 219 20.79 19.03 -8.30
CA TYR A 219 20.47 17.72 -7.74
C TYR A 219 21.71 16.82 -7.72
N PHE A 220 21.81 16.00 -6.68
CA PHE A 220 22.92 15.08 -6.49
C PHE A 220 22.44 13.76 -5.89
N PHE A 221 23.08 12.67 -6.28
CA PHE A 221 23.01 11.41 -5.54
C PHE A 221 24.23 11.28 -4.66
N LYS A 222 24.00 11.01 -3.37
CA LYS A 222 25.01 10.52 -2.45
C LYS A 222 24.82 9.01 -2.31
N ASP A 223 25.78 8.26 -2.81
CA ASP A 223 25.88 6.82 -2.62
C ASP A 223 26.09 6.55 -1.12
N LEU A 224 25.23 5.73 -0.50
CA LEU A 224 25.23 5.53 0.94
C LEU A 224 26.31 4.55 1.41
N GLU A 225 26.74 3.66 0.52
CA GLU A 225 27.76 2.64 0.77
C GLU A 225 29.17 3.24 0.70
N THR A 226 29.42 4.09 -0.31
CA THR A 226 30.74 4.71 -0.57
C THR A 226 30.85 6.14 -0.05
N GLY A 227 29.71 6.82 0.17
CA GLY A 227 29.66 8.25 0.50
C GLY A 227 29.92 9.18 -0.69
N TYR A 228 30.21 8.65 -1.89
CA TYR A 228 30.50 9.45 -3.09
C TYR A 228 29.28 10.25 -3.53
N ARG A 229 29.51 11.51 -3.91
CA ARG A 229 28.45 12.43 -4.37
C ARG A 229 28.65 12.75 -5.85
N ARG A 230 27.65 12.45 -6.67
CA ARG A 230 27.60 12.84 -8.10
C ARG A 230 26.44 13.78 -8.38
N GLN A 231 26.65 14.77 -9.24
CA GLN A 231 25.56 15.59 -9.76
C GLN A 231 24.69 14.74 -10.70
N VAL A 232 23.39 14.97 -10.65
CA VAL A 232 22.39 14.23 -11.44
C VAL A 232 21.37 15.20 -12.05
N SER A 233 20.69 14.74 -13.09
CA SER A 233 19.54 15.41 -13.68
C SER A 233 18.26 15.01 -12.95
N PRO A 234 17.45 15.96 -12.45
CA PRO A 234 16.14 15.64 -11.91
C PRO A 234 15.23 15.05 -13.00
N TRP A 235 15.39 15.46 -14.26
CA TRP A 235 14.59 14.94 -15.36
C TRP A 235 14.98 13.50 -15.75
N HIS A 236 16.28 13.17 -15.79
CA HIS A 236 16.72 11.88 -16.36
C HIS A 236 17.08 10.82 -15.33
N ASP A 237 17.64 11.21 -14.18
CA ASP A 237 18.22 10.26 -13.21
C ASP A 237 17.28 9.92 -12.05
N VAL A 238 16.31 10.78 -11.74
CA VAL A 238 15.28 10.49 -10.73
C VAL A 238 14.29 9.48 -11.34
N PRO A 239 14.07 8.31 -10.73
CA PRO A 239 13.16 7.32 -11.30
C PRO A 239 11.73 7.85 -11.34
N LEU A 240 11.03 7.67 -12.47
CA LEU A 240 9.59 7.94 -12.55
C LEU A 240 8.81 7.09 -11.55
N TYR A 241 8.99 5.78 -11.64
CA TYR A 241 8.31 4.81 -10.77
C TYR A 241 9.12 4.55 -9.50
N VAL A 242 8.46 4.63 -8.34
CA VAL A 242 9.06 4.27 -7.04
C VAL A 242 8.74 2.80 -6.76
N ARG A 243 9.71 1.92 -7.02
CA ARG A 243 9.57 0.47 -6.88
C ARG A 243 10.40 -0.04 -5.70
N ASP A 244 9.76 -0.85 -4.85
CA ASP A 244 10.45 -1.56 -3.77
C ASP A 244 11.18 -2.78 -4.39
N PRO A 245 12.49 -3.01 -4.12
CA PRO A 245 13.23 -4.15 -4.67
C PRO A 245 12.57 -5.51 -4.36
N VAL A 246 11.97 -5.62 -3.17
CA VAL A 246 11.09 -6.72 -2.79
C VAL A 246 9.76 -6.10 -2.34
N ARG A 247 8.77 -6.17 -3.22
CA ARG A 247 7.44 -5.60 -2.96
C ARG A 247 6.64 -6.52 -2.03
N THR A 248 6.36 -6.05 -0.82
CA THR A 248 5.60 -6.80 0.21
C THR A 248 4.11 -6.49 0.23
N LYS A 249 3.67 -5.45 -0.50
CA LYS A 249 2.24 -5.15 -0.65
C LYS A 249 1.55 -6.29 -1.42
N PRO A 250 0.27 -6.60 -1.13
CA PRO A 250 -0.48 -7.64 -1.84
C PRO A 250 -0.40 -7.47 -3.36
N GLU A 251 -0.23 -8.57 -4.09
CA GLU A 251 -0.05 -8.58 -5.54
C GLU A 251 -1.23 -7.97 -6.30
N HIS A 252 -2.46 -8.25 -5.83
CA HIS A 252 -3.69 -7.71 -6.42
C HIS A 252 -3.81 -6.17 -6.31
N ILE A 253 -3.01 -5.51 -5.47
CA ILE A 253 -2.97 -4.05 -5.38
C ILE A 253 -2.00 -3.51 -6.44
N ARG A 254 -2.51 -2.93 -7.53
CA ARG A 254 -1.66 -2.33 -8.57
C ARG A 254 -0.70 -1.29 -7.98
N ALA A 255 0.56 -1.29 -8.43
CA ALA A 255 1.53 -0.27 -8.04
C ALA A 255 1.10 1.11 -8.57
N ASN A 256 1.04 2.09 -7.67
CA ASN A 256 0.72 3.48 -7.98
C ASN A 256 1.54 4.38 -7.05
N ARG A 257 2.82 4.53 -7.38
CA ARG A 257 3.77 5.37 -6.64
C ARG A 257 4.80 5.93 -7.61
N TYR A 258 4.79 7.24 -7.75
CA TYR A 258 5.58 7.99 -8.72
C TYR A 258 6.37 9.09 -8.00
N ASN A 259 7.55 9.45 -8.49
CA ASN A 259 8.21 10.67 -8.02
C ASN A 259 7.59 11.89 -8.72
N PHE A 260 7.32 12.93 -7.95
CA PHE A 260 6.88 14.23 -8.44
C PHE A 260 7.94 15.28 -8.09
N ILE A 261 8.28 16.15 -9.04
CA ILE A 261 9.23 17.24 -8.84
C ILE A 261 8.42 18.53 -8.75
N CYS A 262 8.40 19.18 -7.59
CA CYS A 262 7.72 20.46 -7.43
C CYS A 262 8.53 21.57 -8.10
N GLU A 263 7.90 22.35 -8.95
CA GLU A 263 8.49 23.55 -9.56
C GLU A 263 7.89 24.81 -8.95
N ILE A 264 6.57 24.87 -8.85
CA ILE A 264 5.83 26.01 -8.29
C ILE A 264 5.11 25.54 -7.02
N PRO A 265 5.60 25.92 -5.83
CA PRO A 265 4.98 25.62 -4.56
C PRO A 265 3.52 26.08 -4.47
N LYS A 266 2.70 25.30 -3.76
CA LYS A 266 1.35 25.68 -3.35
C LYS A 266 1.32 27.09 -2.77
N TRP A 267 0.33 27.90 -3.14
CA TRP A 267 0.15 29.30 -2.72
C TRP A 267 1.27 30.25 -3.14
N THR A 268 1.95 29.95 -4.24
CA THR A 268 2.92 30.87 -4.86
C THR A 268 2.61 31.05 -6.34
N ARG A 269 3.17 32.10 -6.94
CA ARG A 269 2.97 32.44 -8.36
C ARG A 269 4.25 32.64 -9.15
N ALA A 270 5.41 32.54 -8.52
CA ALA A 270 6.70 32.65 -9.21
C ALA A 270 6.92 31.42 -10.07
N LYS A 271 7.25 31.61 -11.34
CA LYS A 271 7.45 30.51 -12.28
C LYS A 271 8.87 29.97 -12.18
N PHE A 272 8.98 28.69 -11.88
CA PHE A 272 10.21 27.91 -11.97
C PHE A 272 9.97 26.74 -12.90
N GLU A 273 11.03 26.23 -13.51
CA GLU A 273 10.95 25.13 -14.46
C GLU A 273 12.26 24.32 -14.46
N ILE A 274 12.17 23.04 -14.77
CA ILE A 274 13.32 22.22 -15.15
C ILE A 274 13.95 22.83 -16.41
N ALA A 275 15.24 23.16 -16.33
CA ALA A 275 15.99 23.67 -17.47
C ALA A 275 16.33 22.52 -18.45
N THR A 276 15.36 22.12 -19.29
CA THR A 276 15.49 20.99 -20.25
C THR A 276 16.68 21.16 -21.22
N GLY A 277 17.09 22.40 -21.50
CA GLY A 277 18.24 22.73 -22.34
C GLY A 277 19.60 22.85 -21.62
N GLU A 278 19.64 22.87 -20.28
CA GLU A 278 20.89 23.04 -19.52
C GLU A 278 21.49 21.68 -19.08
N PRO A 279 22.84 21.53 -19.02
CA PRO A 279 23.47 20.33 -18.47
C PRO A 279 22.99 20.01 -17.06
N PHE A 280 22.70 18.73 -16.80
CA PHE A 280 22.11 18.24 -15.55
C PHE A 280 20.73 18.82 -15.20
N ASN A 281 20.07 19.52 -16.12
CA ASN A 281 18.69 19.99 -16.01
C ASN A 281 18.31 20.55 -14.62
N PRO A 282 19.08 21.48 -14.02
CA PRO A 282 18.68 22.10 -12.76
C PRO A 282 17.32 22.79 -12.92
N ILE A 283 16.61 23.01 -11.82
CA ILE A 283 15.49 23.97 -11.86
C ILE A 283 16.07 25.38 -11.95
N LYS A 284 15.48 26.21 -12.78
CA LYS A 284 15.76 27.65 -12.88
C LYS A 284 14.47 28.43 -12.66
N GLN A 285 14.62 29.73 -12.44
CA GLN A 285 13.47 30.63 -12.51
C GLN A 285 13.22 31.04 -13.97
N ASP A 286 11.95 31.12 -14.37
CA ASP A 286 11.59 31.67 -15.67
C ASP A 286 11.84 33.19 -15.65
N ILE A 287 12.88 33.63 -16.37
CA ILE A 287 13.26 35.02 -16.53
C ILE A 287 13.09 35.40 -17.99
N LYS A 288 12.29 36.44 -18.26
CA LYS A 288 12.13 37.02 -19.61
C LYS A 288 12.53 38.48 -19.58
N ASN A 289 13.44 38.88 -20.48
CA ASN A 289 14.00 40.24 -20.56
C ASN A 289 14.60 40.74 -19.22
N GLY A 290 15.27 39.84 -18.48
CA GLY A 290 15.89 40.14 -17.19
C GLY A 290 14.92 40.22 -16.00
N LEU A 291 13.61 40.05 -16.23
CA LEU A 291 12.59 40.10 -15.17
C LEU A 291 12.01 38.72 -14.86
N PRO A 292 11.85 38.36 -13.58
CA PRO A 292 11.21 37.11 -13.19
C PRO A 292 9.74 37.08 -13.58
N ARG A 293 9.31 35.94 -14.11
CA ARG A 293 7.92 35.71 -14.51
C ARG A 293 7.10 35.17 -13.34
N PHE A 294 5.87 35.65 -13.30
CA PHE A 294 4.86 35.25 -12.33
C PHE A 294 3.55 35.01 -13.06
N TYR A 295 2.74 34.06 -12.58
CA TYR A 295 1.33 34.02 -12.96
C TYR A 295 0.65 35.31 -12.51
N LYS A 296 0.02 36.01 -13.46
CA LYS A 296 -0.70 37.27 -13.18
C LYS A 296 -2.12 37.05 -12.69
N HIS A 297 -2.72 35.92 -13.06
CA HIS A 297 -4.07 35.55 -12.67
C HIS A 297 -4.22 35.42 -11.14
N GLY A 298 -3.26 34.76 -10.51
CA GLY A 298 -3.27 34.50 -9.08
C GLY A 298 -2.20 33.48 -8.70
N ASP A 299 -2.21 33.08 -7.44
CA ASP A 299 -1.35 32.00 -6.95
C ASP A 299 -1.81 30.64 -7.46
N MET A 300 -0.85 29.75 -7.71
CA MET A 300 -1.12 28.34 -7.91
C MET A 300 -1.59 27.75 -6.58
N MET A 301 -2.80 27.20 -6.54
CA MET A 301 -3.43 26.75 -5.29
C MET A 301 -3.00 25.35 -4.83
N TRP A 302 -2.18 24.66 -5.62
CA TRP A 302 -1.66 23.31 -5.39
C TRP A 302 -0.16 23.26 -5.66
N ASN A 303 0.54 22.19 -5.29
CA ASN A 303 1.92 22.09 -5.75
C ASN A 303 1.93 21.69 -7.22
N TYR A 304 2.61 22.47 -8.04
CA TYR A 304 2.69 22.28 -9.49
C TYR A 304 4.12 21.95 -9.88
N GLY A 305 4.29 21.10 -10.87
CA GLY A 305 5.60 20.72 -11.40
C GLY A 305 5.47 19.54 -12.34
N ALA A 306 6.47 18.66 -12.37
CA ALA A 306 6.59 17.67 -13.43
C ALA A 306 6.90 16.25 -12.92
N PHE A 307 6.65 15.25 -13.77
CA PHE A 307 7.11 13.88 -13.55
C PHE A 307 8.47 13.65 -14.22
N PRO A 308 9.48 13.09 -13.52
CA PRO A 308 10.76 12.79 -14.13
C PRO A 308 10.63 11.64 -15.13
N GLN A 309 11.59 11.55 -16.05
CA GLN A 309 11.65 10.52 -17.10
C GLN A 309 10.40 10.46 -17.98
N THR A 310 9.75 11.60 -18.21
CA THR A 310 8.62 11.74 -19.14
C THR A 310 8.95 12.82 -20.18
N TRP A 311 8.25 12.81 -21.31
CA TRP A 311 8.43 13.81 -22.37
C TRP A 311 7.24 13.79 -23.33
N GLU A 312 6.55 14.93 -23.44
CA GLU A 312 5.44 15.14 -24.37
C GLU A 312 5.98 15.55 -25.75
N SER A 313 6.27 14.56 -26.60
CA SER A 313 6.91 14.79 -27.89
C SER A 313 6.07 15.66 -28.85
N THR A 314 6.71 16.67 -29.45
CA THR A 314 6.11 17.43 -30.56
C THR A 314 5.95 16.63 -31.85
N GLU A 315 6.53 15.43 -31.93
CA GLU A 315 6.44 14.56 -33.11
C GLU A 315 5.28 13.55 -33.04
N VAL A 316 4.68 13.38 -31.86
CA VAL A 316 3.52 12.50 -31.64
C VAL A 316 2.24 13.33 -31.71
N ILE A 317 1.26 12.82 -32.44
CA ILE A 317 -0.09 13.40 -32.51
C ILE A 317 -0.99 12.61 -31.55
N PHE A 318 -1.61 13.30 -30.60
CA PHE A 318 -2.56 12.71 -29.66
C PHE A 318 -3.95 12.54 -30.28
N GLU A 319 -4.85 11.87 -29.55
CA GLU A 319 -6.22 11.55 -30.00
C GLU A 319 -7.01 12.78 -30.48
N ASP A 320 -6.81 13.93 -29.83
CA ASP A 320 -7.44 15.21 -30.19
C ASP A 320 -6.80 15.93 -31.39
N GLY A 321 -5.83 15.29 -32.07
CA GLY A 321 -5.20 15.80 -33.29
C GLY A 321 -4.13 16.87 -33.07
N VAL A 322 -3.66 17.04 -31.84
CA VAL A 322 -2.62 18.01 -31.45
C VAL A 322 -1.32 17.30 -31.04
N ASN A 323 -0.20 17.99 -31.18
CA ASN A 323 1.14 17.50 -30.82
C ASN A 323 1.48 17.80 -29.36
N GLY A 324 2.48 17.14 -28.77
CA GLY A 324 2.98 17.49 -27.44
C GLY A 324 3.67 18.85 -27.36
N ASP A 325 3.92 19.32 -26.15
CA ASP A 325 4.49 20.64 -25.84
C ASP A 325 6.02 20.68 -25.73
N ASN A 326 6.69 19.52 -25.88
CA ASN A 326 8.14 19.30 -25.78
C ASN A 326 8.72 19.29 -24.36
N ASP A 327 7.89 19.28 -23.31
CA ASP A 327 8.33 19.28 -21.92
C ASP A 327 8.02 17.95 -21.20
N PRO A 328 8.59 17.69 -20.01
CA PRO A 328 8.13 16.58 -19.17
C PRO A 328 6.67 16.77 -18.78
N ILE A 329 5.91 15.69 -18.63
CA ILE A 329 4.47 15.79 -18.35
C ILE A 329 4.21 16.49 -17.01
N ASP A 330 3.24 17.41 -17.02
CA ASP A 330 2.88 18.21 -15.87
C ASP A 330 2.06 17.44 -14.83
N GLY A 331 2.28 17.80 -13.57
CA GLY A 331 1.61 17.24 -12.41
C GLY A 331 1.07 18.32 -11.47
N VAL A 332 -0.09 18.04 -10.90
CA VAL A 332 -0.73 18.87 -9.87
C VAL A 332 -0.99 18.03 -8.64
N GLU A 333 -0.21 18.28 -7.60
CA GLU A 333 -0.28 17.57 -6.33
C GLU A 333 -1.25 18.29 -5.38
N ILE A 334 -2.38 17.62 -5.09
CA ILE A 334 -3.53 18.25 -4.44
C ILE A 334 -3.57 18.12 -2.92
N GLY A 335 -2.51 17.58 -2.30
CA GLY A 335 -2.39 17.46 -0.86
C GLY A 335 -2.36 18.80 -0.12
N MET A 336 -2.47 18.73 1.19
CA MET A 336 -2.54 19.92 2.05
C MET A 336 -1.18 20.60 2.25
N ARG A 337 -0.08 19.85 2.14
CA ARG A 337 1.28 20.33 2.46
C ARG A 337 1.86 21.13 1.29
N GLN A 338 2.33 22.34 1.56
CA GLN A 338 3.16 23.08 0.60
C GLN A 338 4.56 22.44 0.50
N LEU A 339 5.02 22.19 -0.74
CA LEU A 339 6.37 21.72 -1.05
C LEU A 339 7.32 22.90 -1.30
N ARG A 340 8.63 22.69 -1.23
CA ARG A 340 9.62 23.69 -1.67
C ARG A 340 9.91 23.57 -3.17
N VAL A 341 10.43 24.65 -3.77
CA VAL A 341 10.94 24.63 -5.15
C VAL A 341 11.99 23.52 -5.28
N GLY A 342 11.77 22.63 -6.24
CA GLY A 342 12.61 21.48 -6.51
C GLY A 342 12.52 20.31 -5.55
N GLU A 343 11.65 20.36 -4.54
CA GLU A 343 11.40 19.22 -3.66
C GLU A 343 10.83 18.04 -4.48
N ILE A 344 11.40 16.86 -4.27
CA ILE A 344 10.95 15.61 -4.90
C ILE A 344 10.26 14.77 -3.85
N HIS A 345 9.02 14.35 -4.11
CA HIS A 345 8.24 13.55 -3.16
C HIS A 345 7.43 12.46 -3.86
N PRO A 346 7.24 11.28 -3.25
CA PRO A 346 6.39 10.24 -3.81
C PRO A 346 4.91 10.62 -3.77
N VAL A 347 4.25 10.48 -4.91
CA VAL A 347 2.81 10.71 -5.11
C VAL A 347 2.13 9.46 -5.67
N LYS A 348 0.81 9.39 -5.51
CA LYS A 348 -0.07 8.49 -6.27
C LYS A 348 -0.79 9.31 -7.35
N VAL A 349 -0.97 8.73 -8.53
CA VAL A 349 -1.76 9.29 -9.63
C VAL A 349 -3.25 8.99 -9.37
N LEU A 350 -4.10 9.99 -9.61
CA LEU A 350 -5.55 9.92 -9.39
C LEU A 350 -6.35 10.11 -10.68
N GLY A 351 -5.86 10.93 -11.60
CA GLY A 351 -6.52 11.23 -12.87
C GLY A 351 -5.71 12.21 -13.70
N VAL A 352 -6.27 12.71 -14.80
CA VAL A 352 -5.60 13.67 -15.68
C VAL A 352 -6.62 14.59 -16.37
N LEU A 353 -6.24 15.84 -16.60
CA LEU A 353 -6.98 16.81 -17.41
C LEU A 353 -6.19 17.13 -18.69
N GLY A 354 -6.81 16.97 -19.86
CA GLY A 354 -6.18 17.32 -21.14
C GLY A 354 -6.47 18.76 -21.51
N MET A 355 -5.51 19.67 -21.28
CA MET A 355 -5.58 21.04 -21.74
C MET A 355 -4.94 21.14 -23.13
N ILE A 356 -5.50 21.98 -24.00
CA ILE A 356 -4.90 22.34 -25.28
C ILE A 356 -4.38 23.77 -25.15
N ASP A 357 -3.06 23.90 -25.01
CA ASP A 357 -2.35 25.17 -24.85
C ASP A 357 -1.68 25.54 -26.18
N ASP A 358 -2.11 26.66 -26.79
CA ASP A 358 -1.55 27.19 -28.04
C ASP A 358 -1.43 26.16 -29.19
N GLY A 359 -2.36 25.19 -29.23
CA GLY A 359 -2.43 24.13 -30.24
C GLY A 359 -1.65 22.86 -29.91
N GLN A 360 -1.09 22.77 -28.71
CA GLN A 360 -0.36 21.61 -28.20
C GLN A 360 -1.13 20.93 -27.06
N MET A 361 -1.01 19.61 -26.95
CA MET A 361 -1.51 18.86 -25.81
C MET A 361 -0.64 19.15 -24.60
N ASP A 362 -1.30 19.55 -23.52
CA ASP A 362 -0.69 19.90 -22.26
C ASP A 362 -1.45 19.18 -21.12
N TRP A 363 -1.04 17.95 -20.83
CA TRP A 363 -1.68 17.10 -19.83
C TRP A 363 -1.37 17.57 -18.41
N LYS A 364 -2.41 17.78 -17.59
CA LYS A 364 -2.27 18.05 -16.15
C LYS A 364 -2.63 16.81 -15.34
N VAL A 365 -1.63 16.03 -14.96
CA VAL A 365 -1.85 14.82 -14.14
C VAL A 365 -2.21 15.21 -12.72
N ILE A 366 -3.38 14.78 -12.25
CA ILE A 366 -3.83 14.99 -10.88
C ILE A 366 -3.26 13.90 -9.99
N CYS A 367 -2.48 14.30 -9.00
CA CYS A 367 -1.81 13.39 -8.10
C CYS A 367 -1.90 13.87 -6.65
N MET A 368 -1.50 13.02 -5.71
CA MET A 368 -1.50 13.36 -4.29
C MET A 368 -0.33 12.68 -3.60
N SER A 369 0.31 13.39 -2.68
CA SER A 369 1.37 12.83 -1.83
C SER A 369 0.89 11.56 -1.14
N VAL A 370 1.71 10.50 -1.18
CA VAL A 370 1.39 9.26 -0.47
C VAL A 370 1.39 9.42 1.05
N ASN A 371 1.93 10.54 1.56
CA ASN A 371 2.00 10.89 2.97
C ASN A 371 0.90 11.85 3.41
N ASP A 372 0.00 12.28 2.52
CA ASP A 372 -1.12 13.13 2.89
C ASP A 372 -2.13 12.35 3.77
N PRO A 373 -2.71 12.95 4.83
CA PRO A 373 -3.64 12.26 5.73
C PRO A 373 -4.84 11.62 5.03
N VAL A 374 -5.32 12.20 3.93
CA VAL A 374 -6.47 11.66 3.18
C VAL A 374 -6.05 10.74 2.02
N ALA A 375 -4.75 10.56 1.77
CA ALA A 375 -4.24 9.75 0.68
C ALA A 375 -4.71 8.29 0.73
N ARG A 376 -4.95 7.74 1.91
CA ARG A 376 -5.46 6.37 2.02
C ARG A 376 -6.92 6.22 1.56
N PHE A 377 -7.72 7.28 1.55
CA PHE A 377 -9.15 7.21 1.26
C PHE A 377 -9.49 7.51 -0.20
N ILE A 378 -8.74 8.38 -0.85
CA ILE A 378 -8.95 8.76 -2.25
C ILE A 378 -8.31 7.70 -3.15
N LYS A 379 -9.09 6.85 -3.82
CA LYS A 379 -8.57 5.73 -4.62
C LYS A 379 -8.54 6.02 -6.12
N ASP A 380 -9.37 6.94 -6.57
CA ASP A 380 -9.50 7.37 -7.95
C ASP A 380 -9.91 8.84 -8.05
N ILE A 381 -10.01 9.37 -9.26
CA ILE A 381 -10.42 10.77 -9.50
C ILE A 381 -11.80 11.08 -8.92
N GLU A 382 -12.72 10.12 -8.96
CA GLU A 382 -14.09 10.25 -8.47
C GLU A 382 -14.19 10.44 -6.94
N ASP A 383 -13.14 10.06 -6.21
CA ASP A 383 -13.11 10.26 -4.76
C ASP A 383 -12.67 11.68 -4.40
N VAL A 384 -12.01 12.41 -5.31
CA VAL A 384 -11.53 13.76 -5.01
C VAL A 384 -12.67 14.69 -4.61
N PRO A 385 -13.81 14.79 -5.33
CA PRO A 385 -14.93 15.64 -4.90
C PRO A 385 -15.56 15.25 -3.56
N LYS A 386 -15.43 13.98 -3.14
CA LYS A 386 -16.01 13.47 -1.87
C LYS A 386 -15.22 13.96 -0.65
N PHE A 387 -13.90 14.10 -0.78
CA PHE A 387 -13.01 14.48 0.31
C PHE A 387 -12.46 15.91 0.18
N LEU A 388 -12.41 16.44 -1.05
CA LEU A 388 -11.90 17.76 -1.42
C LEU A 388 -12.92 18.46 -2.35
N PRO A 389 -14.13 18.78 -1.83
CA PRO A 389 -15.19 19.37 -2.64
C PRO A 389 -14.75 20.68 -3.28
N GLY A 390 -15.07 20.86 -4.57
CA GLY A 390 -14.67 22.02 -5.38
C GLY A 390 -13.22 22.02 -5.87
N CYS A 391 -12.37 21.06 -5.46
CA CYS A 391 -10.96 21.02 -5.87
C CYS A 391 -10.80 20.84 -7.39
N LEU A 392 -11.51 19.89 -7.98
CA LEU A 392 -11.43 19.61 -9.42
C LEU A 392 -12.01 20.76 -10.26
N ASP A 393 -13.10 21.38 -9.80
CA ASP A 393 -13.71 22.52 -10.49
C ASP A 393 -12.78 23.72 -10.48
N ALA A 394 -12.18 24.04 -9.32
CA ALA A 394 -11.21 25.13 -9.21
C ALA A 394 -9.95 24.88 -10.06
N LEU A 395 -9.47 23.62 -10.14
CA LEU A 395 -8.34 23.25 -11.00
C LEU A 395 -8.64 23.55 -12.46
N ARG A 396 -9.76 23.02 -12.94
CA ARG A 396 -10.19 23.21 -14.33
C ARG A 396 -10.38 24.68 -14.65
N GLU A 397 -11.04 25.42 -13.76
CA GLU A 397 -11.31 26.83 -13.96
C GLU A 397 -10.02 27.66 -14.00
N TRP A 398 -9.09 27.42 -13.06
CA TRP A 398 -7.81 28.12 -13.04
C TRP A 398 -7.05 27.93 -14.36
N PHE A 399 -6.95 26.68 -14.85
CA PHE A 399 -6.30 26.39 -16.12
C PHE A 399 -7.07 26.94 -17.33
N ARG A 400 -8.41 27.04 -17.26
CA ARG A 400 -9.23 27.61 -18.33
C ARG A 400 -8.95 29.10 -18.53
N VAL A 401 -8.82 29.87 -17.45
CA VAL A 401 -8.85 31.35 -17.53
C VAL A 401 -7.54 32.06 -17.24
N TYR A 402 -6.47 31.37 -16.81
CA TYR A 402 -5.27 32.05 -16.31
C TYR A 402 -4.60 33.02 -17.31
N LYS A 403 -4.74 32.77 -18.62
CA LYS A 403 -4.17 33.63 -19.68
C LYS A 403 -5.00 34.89 -19.96
N ILE A 404 -6.28 34.92 -19.59
CA ILE A 404 -7.21 36.03 -19.92
C ILE A 404 -6.70 37.35 -19.35
N CYS A 405 -6.22 37.34 -18.10
CA CYS A 405 -5.70 38.55 -17.44
C CYS A 405 -4.45 39.16 -18.13
N GLN A 406 -3.84 38.44 -19.07
CA GLN A 406 -2.68 38.88 -19.84
C GLN A 406 -3.03 39.15 -21.32
N GLY A 407 -4.32 39.26 -21.65
CA GLY A 407 -4.81 39.46 -23.01
C GLY A 407 -4.91 38.20 -23.85
N GLY A 408 -4.73 37.01 -23.24
CA GLY A 408 -5.01 35.74 -23.89
C GLY A 408 -6.51 35.42 -23.91
N VAL A 409 -6.84 34.23 -24.43
CA VAL A 409 -8.21 33.69 -24.45
C VAL A 409 -8.33 32.51 -23.48
N GLU A 410 -9.54 31.97 -23.35
CA GLU A 410 -9.77 30.73 -22.62
C GLU A 410 -9.01 29.56 -23.27
N ASN A 411 -8.34 28.75 -22.45
CA ASN A 411 -7.75 27.49 -22.92
C ASN A 411 -8.87 26.48 -23.21
N LYS A 412 -8.64 25.65 -24.22
CA LYS A 412 -9.55 24.55 -24.59
C LYS A 412 -9.12 23.28 -23.87
N PHE A 413 -10.04 22.31 -23.80
CA PHE A 413 -9.77 21.00 -23.22
C PHE A 413 -10.20 19.88 -24.15
N ALA A 414 -9.43 18.79 -24.14
CA ALA A 414 -9.86 17.49 -24.62
C ALA A 414 -11.03 16.96 -23.77
N PHE A 415 -11.79 16.01 -24.31
CA PHE A 415 -12.89 15.33 -23.60
C PHE A 415 -13.88 16.29 -22.91
N ASN A 416 -14.14 17.47 -23.50
CA ASN A 416 -14.99 18.51 -22.90
C ASN A 416 -14.55 18.95 -21.48
N GLY A 417 -13.26 18.84 -21.16
CA GLY A 417 -12.73 19.17 -19.84
C GLY A 417 -13.01 18.12 -18.76
N GLU A 418 -13.42 16.91 -19.14
CA GLU A 418 -13.56 15.79 -18.19
C GLU A 418 -12.19 15.41 -17.61
N PHE A 419 -12.14 15.20 -16.29
CA PHE A 419 -10.97 14.56 -15.68
C PHE A 419 -11.05 13.05 -15.93
N LYS A 420 -10.09 12.50 -16.68
CA LYS A 420 -10.01 11.05 -16.89
C LYS A 420 -9.47 10.37 -15.63
N ASP A 421 -9.86 9.12 -15.44
CA ASP A 421 -9.54 8.33 -14.24
C ASP A 421 -8.04 8.00 -14.11
N LYS A 422 -7.67 7.37 -12.99
CA LYS A 422 -6.27 7.01 -12.75
C LYS A 422 -5.74 6.02 -13.79
N THR A 423 -6.58 5.16 -14.34
CA THR A 423 -6.15 4.12 -15.29
C THR A 423 -5.72 4.77 -16.60
N TYR A 424 -6.52 5.72 -17.09
CA TYR A 424 -6.19 6.55 -18.23
C TYR A 424 -4.96 7.42 -17.95
N ALA A 425 -4.92 8.10 -16.81
CA ALA A 425 -3.78 8.93 -16.44
C ALA A 425 -2.45 8.16 -16.36
N MET A 426 -2.46 6.96 -15.78
CA MET A 426 -1.28 6.11 -15.74
C MET A 426 -0.85 5.67 -17.14
N LYS A 427 -1.79 5.42 -18.06
CA LYS A 427 -1.48 5.12 -19.46
C LYS A 427 -0.79 6.31 -20.14
N VAL A 428 -1.31 7.53 -19.96
CA VAL A 428 -0.69 8.76 -20.49
C VAL A 428 0.74 8.93 -19.95
N VAL A 429 0.93 8.74 -18.64
CA VAL A 429 2.27 8.80 -18.01
C VAL A 429 3.21 7.72 -18.57
N ASP A 430 2.73 6.50 -18.78
CA ASP A 430 3.51 5.39 -19.35
C ASP A 430 3.89 5.66 -20.82
N GLU A 431 2.99 6.24 -21.61
CA GLU A 431 3.26 6.66 -22.99
C GLU A 431 4.29 7.80 -23.05
N SER A 432 4.17 8.79 -22.16
CA SER A 432 5.15 9.88 -22.01
C SER A 432 6.53 9.36 -21.58
N HIS A 433 6.57 8.36 -20.70
CA HIS A 433 7.81 7.68 -20.33
C HIS A 433 8.45 6.97 -21.53
N TYR A 434 7.65 6.30 -22.35
CA TYR A 434 8.12 5.67 -23.57
C TYR A 434 8.69 6.69 -24.58
N MET A 435 8.04 7.85 -24.74
CA MET A 435 8.56 8.95 -25.56
C MET A 435 9.90 9.46 -25.03
N TRP A 436 10.05 9.63 -23.72
CA TRP A 436 11.32 9.98 -23.09
C TRP A 436 12.42 8.92 -23.32
N GLU A 437 12.09 7.64 -23.22
CA GLU A 437 13.07 6.58 -23.52
C GLU A 437 13.57 6.67 -24.97
N ASN A 438 12.66 6.96 -25.91
CA ASN A 438 13.01 7.13 -27.31
C ASN A 438 13.89 8.36 -27.53
N LEU A 439 13.58 9.49 -26.89
CA LEU A 439 14.43 10.69 -26.87
C LEU A 439 15.86 10.35 -26.40
N ARG A 440 15.98 9.56 -25.31
CA ARG A 440 17.26 9.09 -24.77
C ARG A 440 18.01 8.19 -25.76
N LYS A 441 17.33 7.25 -26.41
CA LYS A 441 17.91 6.33 -27.40
C LYS A 441 18.41 7.08 -28.64
N ILE A 442 17.63 8.01 -29.17
CA ILE A 442 17.98 8.80 -30.36
C ILE A 442 19.20 9.69 -30.06
N LYS A 443 19.14 10.51 -29.01
CA LYS A 443 20.24 11.43 -28.67
C LYS A 443 21.49 10.71 -28.16
N GLY A 444 21.33 9.54 -27.54
CA GLY A 444 22.43 8.67 -27.10
C GLY A 444 23.21 8.07 -28.27
N LYS A 445 22.55 7.65 -29.35
CA LYS A 445 23.21 7.08 -30.54
C LYS A 445 23.96 8.10 -31.39
N VAL A 446 23.54 9.37 -31.39
CA VAL A 446 24.15 10.43 -32.22
C VAL A 446 25.44 10.99 -31.60
N LYS A 447 25.66 10.79 -30.29
CA LYS A 447 26.82 11.32 -29.55
C LYS A 447 27.87 10.27 -29.13
N VAL A 448 27.65 8.98 -29.43
CA VAL A 448 28.60 7.89 -29.14
C VAL A 448 29.43 7.58 -30.37
#